data_AF-A0A3L7YG65-F1
#
_entry.id   AF-A0A3L7YG65-F1
#
_cell.length_a   1.000
_cell.length_b   1.000
_cell.length_c   1.000
_cell.angle_alpha   90.00
_cell.angle_beta   90.00
_cell.angle_gamma   90.00
#
_symmetry.space_group_name_H-M   'P 1'
#
loop_
_entity.id
_entity.type
_entity.pdbx_description
1 polymer ?
#
loop_
_entity_poly.entity_id
_entity_poly.type
_entity_poly.pdbx_seq_one_letter_code
_entity_poly.pdbx_strand_id
1 'polypeptide(L)' 'MRTVDVHIRWLREKLEEDPGNPKIIETVRGVGYRSCAPD' A
#
# COMPACT_ATOMS: atom_id res chain seq x y z
N MET A 1 3.35 13.51 -12.39
CA MET A 1 3.66 13.17 -11.00
C MET A 1 2.56 12.25 -10.49
N ARG A 2 2.83 10.96 -10.29
CA ARG A 2 1.80 10.04 -9.76
C ARG A 2 1.69 10.25 -8.25
N THR A 3 0.89 11.23 -7.85
CA THR A 3 0.67 11.66 -6.46
C THR A 3 0.18 10.51 -5.57
N VAL A 4 -0.52 9.53 -6.16
CA VAL A 4 -1.03 8.34 -5.47
C VAL A 4 0.10 7.46 -4.93
N ASP A 5 1.13 7.14 -5.73
CA ASP A 5 2.24 6.28 -5.30
C ASP A 5 2.98 6.84 -4.08
N VAL A 6 3.15 8.17 -4.03
CA VAL A 6 3.80 8.86 -2.89
C VAL A 6 2.95 8.73 -1.63
N HIS A 7 1.65 8.96 -1.74
CA HIS A 7 0.76 8.82 -0.59
C HIS A 7 0.63 7.37 -0.14
N ILE A 8 0.59 6.40 -1.05
CA ILE A 8 0.59 4.97 -0.71
C ILE A 8 1.87 4.59 0.02
N ARG A 9 3.02 5.11 -0.40
CA ARG A 9 4.29 4.90 0.32
C ARG A 9 4.20 5.42 1.76
N TRP A 10 3.73 6.64 1.98
CA TRP A 10 3.59 7.19 3.34
C TRP A 10 2.58 6.42 4.18
N LEU A 11 1.50 5.92 3.57
CA LEU A 11 0.54 5.07 4.27
C LEU A 11 1.18 3.75 4.69
N ARG A 12 1.95 3.09 3.80
CA ARG A 12 2.67 1.86 4.14
C ARG A 12 3.72 2.07 5.23
N GLU A 13 4.47 3.17 5.19
CA GLU A 13 5.43 3.51 6.24
C GLU A 13 4.80 3.68 7.63
N LYS A 14 3.50 4.00 7.71
CA LYS A 14 2.77 4.19 8.98
C LYS A 14 1.94 2.99 9.41
N LEU A 15 1.43 2.22 8.46
CA LEU A 15 0.48 1.13 8.70
C LEU A 15 1.17 -0.24 8.73
N GLU A 16 2.20 -0.44 7.91
CA GLU A 16 2.87 -1.74 7.78
C GLU A 16 4.05 -1.84 8.75
N GLU A 17 4.26 -3.03 9.32
CA GLU A 17 5.50 -3.31 10.07
C GLU A 17 6.72 -3.39 9.14
N ASP A 18 6.53 -3.93 7.92
CA ASP A 18 7.53 -3.98 6.86
C ASP A 18 6.94 -3.42 5.55
N PRO A 19 7.30 -2.19 5.16
CA PRO A 19 6.83 -1.58 3.91
C PRO A 19 7.25 -2.33 2.64
N GLY A 20 8.29 -3.16 2.70
CA GLY A 20 8.76 -4.00 1.60
C GLY A 20 7.90 -5.24 1.38
N ASN A 21 7.14 -5.66 2.40
CA ASN A 21 6.22 -6.78 2.35
C ASN A 21 4.82 -6.35 2.87
N PRO A 22 4.10 -5.52 2.10
CA PRO A 22 2.87 -4.90 2.58
C PRO A 22 1.74 -5.93 2.71
N LYS A 23 1.10 -5.98 3.88
CA LYS A 23 -0.01 -6.87 4.21
C LYS A 23 -1.34 -6.14 4.25
N ILE A 24 -1.34 -4.84 4.55
CA ILE A 24 -2.54 -4.00 4.65
C ILE A 24 -2.85 -3.36 3.30
N ILE A 25 -1.86 -2.84 2.58
CA ILE A 25 -2.06 -2.19 1.27
C ILE A 25 -1.29 -2.94 0.20
N GLU A 26 -1.95 -3.80 -0.56
CA GLU A 26 -1.33 -4.62 -1.61
C GLU A 26 -1.39 -3.92 -2.97
N THR A 27 -0.33 -4.06 -3.77
CA THR A 27 -0.31 -3.58 -5.15
C THR A 27 -0.89 -4.63 -6.09
N VAL A 28 -1.98 -4.29 -6.77
CA VAL A 28 -2.56 -5.10 -7.85
C VAL A 28 -2.06 -4.57 -9.19
N ARG A 29 -1.09 -5.28 -9.80
CA ARG A 29 -0.45 -4.85 -11.05
C ARG A 29 -1.49 -4.68 -12.17
N GLY A 30 -1.43 -3.55 -12.87
CA GLY A 30 -2.37 -3.21 -13.95
C GLY A 30 -3.73 -2.67 -13.47
N VAL A 31 -3.97 -2.61 -12.16
CA VAL A 31 -5.25 -2.14 -11.58
C VAL A 31 -5.03 -0.99 -10.61
N GLY A 32 -4.16 -1.15 -9.60
CA GLY A 32 -3.95 -0.14 -8.55
C GLY A 32 -3.55 -0.77 -7.22
N TYR A 33 -4.20 -0.34 -6.13
CA TYR A 33 -3.94 -0.82 -4.77
C TYR A 33 -5.23 -1.34 -4.14
N ARG A 34 -5.12 -2.34 -3.28
CA ARG A 34 -6.24 -2.84 -2.47
C ARG A 34 -5.87 -2.81 -0.99
N SER A 35 -6.84 -2.49 -0.15
CA SER A 35 -6.70 -2.65 1.31
C SER A 35 -7.16 -4.05 1.70
N CYS A 36 -6.28 -4.85 2.27
CA CYS A 36 -6.63 -6.12 2.90
C CYS A 36 -6.72 -5.86 4.42
N ALA A 37 -7.93 -5.55 4.90
CA ALA A 37 -8.19 -5.62 6.33
C ALA A 37 -8.43 -7.09 6.68
N PRO A 38 -7.90 -7.62 7.80
CA PRO A 38 -8.36 -8.90 8.31
C PRO A 38 -9.83 -8.78 8.74
N ASP A 39 -10.64 -9.78 8.41
CA ASP A 39 -11.93 -10.05 9.06
C ASP A 39 -11.72 -10.36 10.56
#